data_AF-A0A165FVI8-F1
#
_entry.id   AF-A0A165FVI8-F1
#
_cell.length_a   1.000
_cell.length_b   1.000
_cell.length_c   1.000
_cell.angle_alpha   90.00
_cell.angle_beta   90.00
_cell.angle_gamma   90.00
#
_symmetry.space_group_name_H-M   'P 1'
#
loop_
_entity.id
_entity.type
_entity.pdbx_description
1 polymer ?
#
loop_
_entity_poly.entity_id
_entity_poly.type
_entity_poly.pdbx_seq_one_letter_code
_entity_poly.pdbx_strand_id
1 'polypeptide(L)'
;MDAAAGLNYLHTRSPAVVHGDVRTVLHLLHNVQISRDGTACICNFDFGPLHRHDMGMDTSFYIAPATRRWASPETASTGMRSIEADVYSFGFFMWELYSGHPPFPRLPGPELAVTLRHGVRPDRPPSLENDELWDLIWACWSRGPRRRPTMAQVHDRLRAIGEARTVTPGPLDTPSPPGPSGTVSTA
;
A
#
# COMPACT_ATOMS: atom_id res chain seq x y z
N MET A 1 4.83 2.78 6.08
CA MET A 1 4.23 4.02 6.65
C MET A 1 4.58 5.22 5.78
N ASP A 2 5.85 5.38 5.44
CA ASP A 2 6.39 6.49 4.62
C ASP A 2 5.66 6.71 3.29
N ALA A 3 5.30 5.63 2.60
CA ALA A 3 4.52 5.73 1.37
C ALA A 3 3.14 6.38 1.58
N ALA A 4 2.42 6.00 2.65
CA ALA A 4 1.14 6.64 2.95
C ALA A 4 1.31 8.12 3.30
N ALA A 5 2.39 8.47 4.02
CA ALA A 5 2.72 9.86 4.34
C ALA A 5 3.03 10.69 3.08
N GLY A 6 3.85 10.15 2.16
CA GLY A 6 4.18 10.80 0.90
C GLY A 6 2.96 11.07 0.02
N LEU A 7 2.06 10.09 -0.11
CA LEU A 7 0.84 10.26 -0.89
C LEU A 7 -0.16 11.23 -0.22
N ASN A 8 -0.26 11.20 1.12
CA ASN A 8 -1.04 12.18 1.87
C ASN A 8 -0.50 13.62 1.69
N TYR A 9 0.82 13.79 1.65
CA TYR A 9 1.44 15.09 1.40
C TYR A 9 1.03 15.68 0.05
N LEU A 10 0.92 14.86 -1.00
CA LEU A 10 0.43 15.30 -2.32
C LEU A 10 -1.04 15.70 -2.29
N HIS A 11 -1.88 14.88 -1.65
CA HIS A 11 -3.33 15.09 -1.59
C HIS A 11 -3.72 16.33 -0.79
N THR A 12 -2.86 16.81 0.11
CA THR A 12 -3.10 17.99 0.97
C THR A 12 -2.57 19.31 0.40
N ARG A 13 -1.96 19.30 -0.81
CA ARG A 13 -1.52 20.53 -1.49
C ARG A 13 -2.71 21.41 -1.93
N SER A 14 -2.42 22.68 -2.23
CA SER A 14 -3.39 23.61 -2.83
C SER A 14 -2.80 24.22 -4.12
N PRO A 15 -3.28 23.81 -5.32
CA PRO A 15 -4.30 22.77 -5.54
C PRO A 15 -3.78 21.37 -5.18
N ALA A 16 -4.70 20.45 -4.87
CA ALA A 16 -4.35 19.07 -4.53
C ALA A 16 -3.67 18.37 -5.71
N VAL A 17 -2.64 17.57 -5.43
CA VAL A 17 -1.88 16.85 -6.45
C VAL A 17 -2.31 15.39 -6.45
N VAL A 18 -2.78 14.90 -7.60
CA VAL A 18 -3.09 13.48 -7.83
C VAL A 18 -1.83 12.79 -8.35
N HIS A 19 -1.42 11.70 -7.72
CA HIS A 19 -0.24 10.94 -8.13
C HIS A 19 -0.48 10.17 -9.44
N GLY A 20 -1.56 9.39 -9.51
CA GLY A 20 -2.01 8.76 -10.74
C GLY A 20 -1.32 7.46 -11.17
N ASP A 21 -0.31 6.98 -10.43
CA ASP A 21 0.43 5.75 -10.74
C ASP A 21 1.03 5.11 -9.47
N VAL A 22 0.16 4.81 -8.49
CA VAL A 22 0.58 4.14 -7.25
C VAL A 22 0.63 2.63 -7.49
N ARG A 23 1.83 2.05 -7.51
CA ARG A 23 2.04 0.61 -7.72
C ARG A 23 3.39 0.13 -7.18
N THR A 24 3.48 -1.16 -6.87
CA THR A 24 4.75 -1.82 -6.57
C THR A 24 5.24 -2.45 -7.87
N VAL A 25 6.53 -2.35 -8.18
CA VAL A 25 7.09 -2.98 -9.38
C VAL A 25 8.04 -4.07 -8.94
N LEU A 26 7.52 -5.27 -8.66
CA LEU A 26 8.32 -6.43 -8.23
C LEU A 26 9.22 -7.05 -9.34
N HIS A 27 9.56 -6.26 -10.35
CA HIS A 27 10.67 -6.50 -11.29
C HIS A 27 11.55 -5.25 -11.50
N LEU A 28 11.27 -4.13 -10.84
CA LEU A 28 12.07 -2.90 -10.86
C LEU A 28 12.10 -2.31 -9.46
N LEU A 29 13.14 -2.67 -8.69
CA LEU A 29 13.63 -1.96 -7.49
C LEU A 29 14.11 -0.53 -7.82
N HIS A 30 13.35 0.22 -8.62
CA HIS A 30 13.63 1.60 -9.00
C HIS A 30 12.51 2.55 -8.58
N ASN A 31 11.30 2.06 -8.27
CA ASN A 31 10.14 2.92 -8.03
C ASN A 31 9.68 3.05 -6.57
N VAL A 32 10.39 2.37 -5.66
CA VAL A 32 10.41 2.66 -4.22
C VAL A 32 11.87 2.50 -3.83
N GLN A 33 12.60 3.60 -3.66
CA GLN A 33 13.93 3.54 -3.07
C GLN A 33 13.75 3.37 -1.57
N ILE A 34 14.15 2.20 -1.09
CA ILE A 34 14.41 2.02 0.32
C ILE A 34 15.75 2.70 0.58
N SER A 35 15.73 3.81 1.34
CA SER A 35 16.94 4.46 1.82
C SER A 35 17.78 3.47 2.62
N ARG A 36 19.09 3.70 2.75
CA ARG A 36 20.02 2.78 3.44
C ARG A 36 19.67 2.58 4.93
N ASP A 37 18.78 3.42 5.47
CA ASP A 37 18.23 3.37 6.82
C ASP A 37 16.89 2.61 6.93
N GLY A 38 16.36 2.05 5.83
CA GLY A 38 15.09 1.31 5.81
C GLY A 38 13.84 2.16 5.52
N THR A 39 13.99 3.46 5.26
CA THR A 39 12.87 4.36 4.91
C THR A 39 12.37 4.06 3.49
N ALA A 40 11.07 3.81 3.32
CA ALA A 40 10.48 3.50 2.02
C ALA A 40 9.97 4.77 1.31
N CYS A 41 10.74 5.31 0.37
CA CYS A 41 10.29 6.47 -0.41
C CYS A 41 9.33 6.01 -1.52
N ILE A 42 8.17 6.65 -1.70
CA ILE A 42 7.44 6.53 -2.97
C ILE A 42 8.30 7.18 -4.03
N CYS A 43 8.72 6.40 -5.02
CA CYS A 43 9.56 6.86 -6.11
C CYS A 43 8.91 6.51 -7.44
N ASN A 44 7.71 6.99 -7.74
CA ASN A 44 7.32 7.06 -9.15
C ASN A 44 6.52 8.32 -9.41
N PHE A 45 7.20 9.46 -9.31
CA PHE A 45 6.74 10.67 -9.99
C PHE A 45 6.96 10.53 -11.50
N ASP A 46 6.46 9.45 -12.11
CA ASP A 46 6.16 9.46 -13.52
C ASP A 46 4.99 10.44 -13.67
N PHE A 47 5.34 11.73 -13.70
CA PHE A 47 4.66 12.64 -14.60
C PHE A 47 4.81 11.96 -15.97
N GLY A 48 3.83 11.14 -16.36
CA GLY A 48 3.83 10.47 -17.66
C GLY A 48 4.28 11.49 -18.71
N PRO A 49 5.16 11.06 -19.64
CA PRO A 49 6.20 11.87 -20.25
C PRO A 49 5.75 13.31 -20.48
N LEU A 50 6.50 14.24 -19.87
CA LEU A 50 6.81 15.57 -20.43
C LEU A 50 6.14 15.74 -21.79
N HIS A 51 5.07 16.54 -21.83
CA HIS A 51 4.58 17.22 -23.02
C HIS A 51 5.16 16.65 -24.32
N ARG A 52 4.58 15.56 -24.86
CA ARG A 52 4.71 15.32 -26.30
C ARG A 52 3.82 16.35 -26.99
N HIS A 53 4.28 17.59 -26.94
CA HIS A 53 3.69 18.77 -27.57
C HIS A 53 3.62 18.61 -29.11
N ASP A 54 4.26 17.56 -29.65
CA ASP A 54 4.33 17.20 -31.06
C ASP A 54 3.08 16.47 -31.59
N MET A 55 2.19 15.95 -30.73
CA MET A 55 1.04 15.14 -31.17
C MET A 55 -0.33 15.74 -30.87
N GLY A 56 -0.40 16.90 -30.19
CA GLY A 56 -1.67 17.58 -29.89
C GLY A 56 -2.70 16.77 -29.07
N MET A 57 -2.31 15.62 -28.50
CA MET A 57 -3.19 14.77 -27.69
C MET A 57 -2.98 15.05 -26.20
N ASP A 58 -4.05 15.46 -25.53
CA ASP A 58 -4.11 15.52 -24.07
C ASP A 58 -4.05 14.10 -23.48
N THR A 59 -2.88 13.71 -22.97
CA THR A 59 -2.61 12.38 -22.40
C THR A 59 -3.07 12.26 -20.94
N SER A 60 -3.76 13.26 -20.38
CA SER A 60 -4.28 13.22 -19.02
C SER A 60 -5.25 12.05 -18.77
N PHE A 61 -5.86 11.50 -19.82
CA PHE A 61 -6.77 10.35 -19.78
C PHE A 61 -6.12 9.01 -20.16
N TYR A 62 -4.86 9.01 -20.59
CA TYR A 62 -4.20 7.79 -21.04
C TYR A 62 -3.67 6.98 -19.85
N ILE A 63 -4.17 5.74 -19.72
CA ILE A 63 -3.65 4.74 -18.79
C ILE A 63 -2.97 3.67 -19.62
N ALA A 64 -1.66 3.52 -19.45
CA ALA A 64 -0.92 2.46 -20.11
C ALA A 64 -1.57 1.09 -19.81
N PRO A 65 -1.70 0.17 -20.80
CA PRO A 65 -2.26 -1.15 -20.56
C PRO A 65 -1.63 -1.91 -19.39
N ALA A 66 -0.34 -1.66 -19.12
CA ALA A 66 0.43 -2.24 -18.02
C ALA A 66 0.07 -1.68 -16.62
N THR A 67 -0.57 -0.50 -16.51
CA THR A 67 -0.94 0.14 -15.23
C THR A 67 -2.40 -0.06 -14.85
N ARG A 68 -3.24 -0.55 -15.78
CA ARG A 68 -4.69 -0.83 -15.55
C ARG A 68 -4.98 -1.80 -14.39
N ARG A 69 -3.98 -2.53 -13.91
CA ARG A 69 -4.14 -3.60 -12.91
C ARG A 69 -4.23 -3.09 -11.47
N TRP A 70 -3.70 -1.91 -11.20
CA TRP A 70 -3.85 -1.19 -9.93
C TRP A 70 -4.93 -0.10 -10.00
N ALA A 71 -5.36 0.27 -11.21
CA ALA A 71 -6.33 1.33 -11.44
C ALA A 71 -7.71 1.04 -10.82
N SER A 72 -8.34 2.09 -10.30
CA SER A 72 -9.73 2.01 -9.85
C SER A 72 -10.70 1.78 -11.01
N PRO A 73 -11.90 1.23 -10.77
CA PRO A 73 -12.88 0.96 -11.83
C PRO A 73 -13.26 2.20 -12.63
N GLU A 74 -13.39 3.36 -11.98
CA GLU A 74 -13.70 4.63 -12.62
C GLU A 74 -12.52 5.14 -13.47
N THR A 75 -11.28 5.03 -12.98
CA THR A 75 -10.08 5.38 -13.73
C THR A 75 -9.90 4.46 -14.93
N ALA A 76 -10.07 3.15 -14.75
CA ALA A 76 -10.03 2.18 -15.86
C ALA A 76 -11.14 2.40 -16.92
N SER A 77 -12.27 3.00 -16.55
CA SER A 77 -13.38 3.26 -17.46
C SER A 77 -13.26 4.61 -18.19
N THR A 78 -12.77 5.64 -17.50
CA THR A 78 -12.84 7.03 -17.98
C THR A 78 -11.48 7.66 -18.25
N GLY A 79 -10.39 7.02 -17.82
CA GLY A 79 -9.06 7.62 -17.80
C GLY A 79 -8.86 8.66 -16.70
N MET A 80 -9.94 9.11 -16.03
CA MET A 80 -9.87 10.17 -15.02
C MET A 80 -9.14 9.68 -13.77
N ARG A 81 -8.21 10.49 -13.31
CA ARG A 81 -7.45 10.26 -12.09
C ARG A 81 -7.99 11.16 -10.98
N SER A 82 -8.04 10.64 -9.76
CA SER A 82 -8.46 11.40 -8.58
C SER A 82 -7.70 10.94 -7.34
N ILE A 83 -7.79 11.72 -6.26
CA ILE A 83 -7.19 11.34 -4.97
C ILE A 83 -7.76 10.01 -4.47
N GLU A 84 -9.05 9.74 -4.72
CA GLU A 84 -9.68 8.48 -4.34
C GLU A 84 -9.19 7.31 -5.22
N ALA A 85 -8.86 7.56 -6.49
CA ALA A 85 -8.26 6.56 -7.36
C ALA A 85 -6.83 6.19 -6.90
N ASP A 86 -6.07 7.15 -6.37
CA ASP A 86 -4.77 6.89 -5.73
C ASP A 86 -4.93 6.00 -4.50
N VAL A 87 -5.93 6.25 -3.64
CA VAL A 87 -6.22 5.41 -2.46
C VAL A 87 -6.51 3.97 -2.88
N TYR A 88 -7.30 3.78 -3.92
CA TYR A 88 -7.64 2.45 -4.43
C TYR A 88 -6.39 1.70 -4.91
N SER A 89 -5.55 2.39 -5.68
CA SER A 89 -4.27 1.89 -6.17
C SER A 89 -3.32 1.57 -4.99
N PHE A 90 -3.33 2.39 -3.94
CA PHE A 90 -2.58 2.16 -2.71
C PHE A 90 -3.02 0.88 -1.96
N GLY A 91 -4.31 0.52 -2.01
CA GLY A 91 -4.79 -0.77 -1.51
C GLY A 91 -4.14 -1.96 -2.23
N PHE A 92 -4.01 -1.89 -3.56
CA PHE A 92 -3.31 -2.91 -4.34
C PHE A 92 -1.81 -2.92 -4.08
N PHE A 93 -1.18 -1.75 -3.88
CA PHE A 93 0.21 -1.64 -3.46
C PHE A 93 0.43 -2.36 -2.12
N MET A 94 -0.39 -2.09 -1.10
CA MET A 94 -0.29 -2.80 0.18
C MET A 94 -0.48 -4.31 0.02
N TRP A 95 -1.47 -4.74 -0.75
CA TRP A 95 -1.70 -6.17 -1.00
C TRP A 95 -0.50 -6.85 -1.67
N GLU A 96 0.08 -6.21 -2.68
CA GLU A 96 1.22 -6.71 -3.45
C GLU A 96 2.49 -6.87 -2.61
N LEU A 97 2.71 -5.97 -1.64
CA LEU A 97 3.83 -6.09 -0.68
C LEU A 97 3.77 -7.40 0.11
N TYR A 98 2.56 -7.88 0.46
CA TYR A 98 2.39 -9.11 1.23
C TYR A 98 2.28 -10.35 0.34
N SER A 99 1.62 -10.23 -0.81
CA SER A 99 1.45 -11.36 -1.73
C SER A 99 2.74 -11.70 -2.49
N GLY A 100 3.66 -10.73 -2.65
CA GLY A 100 4.87 -10.87 -3.44
C GLY A 100 4.62 -10.99 -4.94
N HIS A 101 3.39 -10.74 -5.40
CA HIS A 101 2.95 -10.95 -6.78
C HIS A 101 2.04 -9.83 -7.26
N PRO A 102 2.05 -9.50 -8.56
CA PRO A 102 1.13 -8.50 -9.10
C PRO A 102 -0.33 -8.98 -8.99
N PRO A 103 -1.30 -8.08 -8.76
CA PRO A 103 -2.68 -8.48 -8.56
C PRO A 103 -3.28 -9.10 -9.83
N PHE A 104 -3.94 -10.25 -9.69
CA PHE A 104 -4.51 -11.01 -10.82
C PHE A 104 -3.51 -11.30 -11.95
N PRO A 105 -2.38 -11.99 -11.68
CA PRO A 105 -1.28 -12.13 -12.63
C PRO A 105 -1.68 -12.85 -13.92
N ARG A 106 -2.73 -13.68 -13.87
CA ARG A 106 -3.22 -14.49 -14.99
C ARG A 106 -4.33 -13.82 -15.80
N LEU A 107 -4.87 -12.67 -15.37
CA LEU A 107 -5.97 -12.01 -16.07
C LEU A 107 -5.45 -10.99 -17.10
N PRO A 108 -5.86 -11.09 -18.38
CA PRO A 108 -5.60 -10.07 -19.39
C PRO A 108 -6.39 -8.78 -19.09
N GLY A 109 -5.93 -7.65 -19.61
CA GLY A 109 -6.43 -6.31 -19.26
C GLY A 109 -7.96 -6.13 -19.37
N PRO A 110 -8.63 -6.57 -20.47
CA PRO A 110 -10.08 -6.44 -20.59
C PRO A 110 -10.86 -7.24 -19.55
N GLU A 111 -10.46 -8.49 -19.30
CA GLU A 111 -11.10 -9.38 -18.33
C GLU A 111 -10.89 -8.89 -16.89
N LEU A 112 -9.71 -8.32 -16.62
CA LEU A 112 -9.42 -7.69 -15.35
C LEU A 112 -10.33 -6.49 -15.10
N ALA A 113 -10.55 -5.62 -16.10
CA ALA A 113 -11.42 -4.47 -15.95
C ALA A 113 -12.87 -4.88 -15.61
N VAL A 114 -13.36 -5.97 -16.23
CA VAL A 114 -14.68 -6.56 -15.92
C VAL A 114 -14.69 -7.12 -14.50
N THR A 115 -13.70 -7.93 -14.14
CA THR A 115 -13.52 -8.51 -12.80
C THR A 115 -13.56 -7.46 -11.70
N LEU A 116 -12.77 -6.38 -11.84
CA LEU A 116 -12.72 -5.29 -10.88
C LEU A 116 -14.04 -4.50 -10.79
N ARG A 117 -14.72 -4.30 -11.92
CA ARG A 117 -16.05 -3.65 -11.99
C ARG A 117 -17.11 -4.44 -11.24
N HIS A 118 -17.07 -5.77 -11.33
CA HIS A 118 -17.93 -6.65 -10.54
C HIS A 118 -17.55 -6.70 -9.05
N GLY A 119 -16.54 -5.94 -8.61
CA GLY A 119 -16.14 -5.88 -7.21
C GLY A 119 -15.32 -7.07 -6.75
N VAL A 120 -14.86 -7.92 -7.67
CA VAL A 120 -13.93 -8.99 -7.33
C VAL A 120 -12.60 -8.37 -6.92
N ARG A 121 -12.02 -8.89 -5.84
CA ARG A 121 -10.73 -8.50 -5.29
C ARG A 121 -9.88 -9.76 -5.09
N PRO A 122 -8.55 -9.64 -5.04
CA PRO A 122 -7.71 -10.79 -4.74
C PRO A 122 -8.01 -11.31 -3.33
N ASP A 123 -7.73 -12.60 -3.11
CA ASP A 123 -7.80 -13.20 -1.79
C ASP A 123 -6.75 -12.60 -0.85
N ARG A 124 -7.00 -12.71 0.45
CA ARG A 124 -6.05 -12.33 1.48
C ARG A 124 -4.78 -13.19 1.36
N PRO A 125 -3.58 -12.59 1.26
CA PRO A 125 -2.33 -13.35 1.25
C PRO A 125 -2.16 -14.11 2.57
N PRO A 126 -1.72 -15.38 2.57
CA PRO A 126 -1.48 -16.13 3.81
C PRO A 126 -0.44 -15.47 4.73
N SER A 127 0.50 -14.73 4.16
CA SER A 127 1.52 -13.93 4.87
C SER A 127 0.95 -12.69 5.58
N LEU A 128 -0.30 -12.29 5.28
CA LEU A 128 -0.95 -11.14 5.88
C LEU A 128 -1.85 -11.60 7.04
N GLU A 129 -1.26 -11.78 8.22
CA GLU A 129 -1.96 -12.32 9.41
C GLU A 129 -2.73 -11.25 10.21
N ASN A 130 -2.45 -9.96 10.01
CA ASN A 130 -3.11 -8.89 10.75
C ASN A 130 -4.48 -8.49 10.13
N ASP A 131 -5.55 -8.67 10.90
CA ASP A 131 -6.93 -8.41 10.46
C ASP A 131 -7.19 -6.92 10.23
N GLU A 132 -6.68 -6.04 11.09
CA GLU A 132 -6.89 -4.59 10.97
C GLU A 132 -6.27 -4.02 9.68
N LEU A 133 -5.14 -4.57 9.26
CA LEU A 133 -4.45 -4.25 8.02
C LEU A 133 -5.22 -4.78 6.82
N TRP A 134 -5.75 -6.01 6.91
CA TRP A 134 -6.61 -6.56 5.87
C TRP A 134 -7.86 -5.70 5.67
N ASP A 135 -8.51 -5.31 6.75
CA ASP A 135 -9.68 -4.43 6.74
C ASP A 135 -9.36 -3.05 6.15
N LEU A 136 -8.14 -2.53 6.41
CA LEU A 136 -7.68 -1.29 5.80
C LEU A 136 -7.50 -1.43 4.30
N ILE A 137 -6.82 -2.48 3.83
CA ILE A 137 -6.66 -2.79 2.40
C ILE A 137 -8.03 -2.89 1.73
N TRP A 138 -8.96 -3.63 2.34
CA TRP A 138 -10.31 -3.80 1.83
C TRP A 138 -11.09 -2.47 1.77
N ALA A 139 -10.94 -1.61 2.78
CA ALA A 139 -11.58 -0.30 2.81
C ALA A 139 -11.12 0.60 1.64
N CYS A 140 -9.83 0.57 1.29
CA CYS A 140 -9.27 1.28 0.13
C CYS A 140 -9.92 0.84 -1.19
N TRP A 141 -10.44 -0.38 -1.26
CA TRP A 141 -11.07 -0.98 -2.43
C TRP A 141 -12.57 -0.75 -2.57
N SER A 142 -13.15 0.10 -1.72
CA SER A 142 -14.56 0.48 -1.78
C SER A 142 -14.98 0.90 -3.19
N ARG A 143 -16.10 0.35 -3.68
CA ARG A 143 -16.64 0.66 -5.01
C ARG A 143 -16.94 2.15 -5.18
N GLY A 144 -17.52 2.78 -4.16
CA GLY A 144 -17.77 4.22 -4.16
C GLY A 144 -16.49 4.98 -3.82
N PRO A 145 -15.95 5.84 -4.72
CA PRO A 145 -14.69 6.56 -4.48
C PRO A 145 -14.69 7.33 -3.17
N ARG A 146 -15.78 8.05 -2.86
CA ARG A 146 -15.95 8.84 -1.62
C ARG A 146 -16.08 7.99 -0.35
N ARG A 147 -16.28 6.68 -0.45
CA ARG A 147 -16.34 5.77 0.72
C ARG A 147 -14.96 5.22 1.07
N ARG A 148 -13.97 5.43 0.21
CA ARG A 148 -12.58 5.06 0.49
C ARG A 148 -12.03 6.01 1.57
N PRO A 149 -11.16 5.52 2.46
CA PRO A 149 -10.49 6.39 3.42
C PRO A 149 -9.63 7.43 2.69
N THR A 150 -9.41 8.59 3.31
CA THR A 150 -8.37 9.52 2.87
C THR A 150 -6.99 8.96 3.16
N MET A 151 -5.94 9.44 2.47
CA MET A 151 -4.58 9.01 2.77
C MET A 151 -4.12 9.41 4.19
N ALA A 152 -4.69 10.47 4.78
CA ALA A 152 -4.51 10.79 6.20
C ALA A 152 -5.04 9.65 7.10
N GLN A 153 -6.27 9.19 6.86
CA GLN A 153 -6.86 8.08 7.59
C GLN A 153 -6.10 6.76 7.37
N VAL A 154 -5.63 6.51 6.15
CA VAL A 154 -4.79 5.34 5.84
C VAL A 154 -3.48 5.42 6.62
N HIS A 155 -2.80 6.57 6.60
CA HIS A 155 -1.56 6.80 7.34
C HIS A 155 -1.75 6.57 8.86
N ASP A 156 -2.78 7.16 9.45
CA ASP A 156 -3.03 7.07 10.89
C ASP A 156 -3.35 5.64 11.32
N ARG A 157 -4.13 4.90 10.52
CA ARG A 157 -4.40 3.48 10.76
C ARG A 157 -3.15 2.62 10.64
N LEU A 158 -2.31 2.86 9.62
CA LEU A 158 -1.04 2.14 9.48
C LEU A 158 -0.10 2.38 10.65
N ARG A 159 -0.04 3.61 11.16
CA ARG A 159 0.74 3.95 12.35
C ARG A 159 0.24 3.19 13.58
N ALA A 160 -1.07 3.22 13.83
CA ALA A 160 -1.66 2.51 14.97
C ALA A 160 -1.40 0.99 14.92
N ILE A 161 -1.50 0.39 13.74
CA ILE A 161 -1.16 -1.03 13.52
C ILE A 161 0.33 -1.30 13.78
N GLY A 162 1.22 -0.39 13.36
CA GLY A 162 2.65 -0.50 13.59
C GLY A 162 3.04 -0.41 15.07
N GLU A 163 2.44 0.55 15.80
CA GLU A 163 2.68 0.76 17.23
C GLU A 163 2.19 -0.45 18.06
N ALA A 164 1.03 -1.03 17.72
CA ALA A 164 0.50 -2.23 18.39
C ALA A 164 1.44 -3.46 18.29
N ARG A 165 2.28 -3.54 17.25
CA ARG A 165 3.29 -4.61 17.09
C ARG A 165 4.53 -4.41 17.96
N THR A 166 4.74 -3.20 18.48
CA THR A 166 5.90 -2.86 19.33
C THR A 166 5.62 -3.02 20.83
N VAL A 167 4.34 -3.14 21.21
CA VAL A 167 3.88 -3.29 22.59
C VAL A 167 3.47 -4.74 22.84
N THR A 168 4.43 -5.66 22.80
CA THR A 168 4.32 -6.91 23.56
C THR A 168 5.35 -6.83 24.68
N PRO A 169 4.97 -6.51 25.93
CA PRO A 169 5.86 -6.74 27.05
C PRO A 169 6.13 -8.25 27.07
N GLY A 170 7.38 -8.65 26.85
CA GLY A 170 7.79 -10.01 27.17
C GLY A 170 7.47 -10.32 28.64
N PRO A 171 7.28 -11.59 29.02
CA PRO A 171 7.12 -11.96 30.42
C PRO A 171 8.29 -11.34 31.20
N LEU A 172 7.98 -10.50 32.19
CA LEU A 172 8.98 -9.96 33.10
C LEU A 172 9.74 -11.16 33.69
N ASP A 173 11.04 -11.24 33.42
CA ASP A 173 11.96 -12.14 34.12
C ASP A 173 11.82 -11.85 35.61
N THR A 174 11.01 -12.65 36.30
CA THR A 174 11.03 -12.68 37.75
C THR A 174 12.35 -13.34 38.14
N PRO A 175 13.26 -12.67 38.85
CA PRO A 175 14.50 -13.30 39.28
C PRO A 175 14.16 -14.50 40.16
N SER A 176 14.68 -15.67 39.77
CA SER A 176 14.57 -16.91 40.55
C SER A 176 15.08 -16.67 41.97
N PRO A 177 14.41 -17.20 43.01
CA PRO A 177 14.87 -17.04 44.38
C PRO A 177 16.25 -17.71 44.57
N PRO A 178 17.13 -17.14 45.40
CA PRO A 178 18.43 -17.73 45.67
C PRO A 178 18.26 -19.12 46.30
N GLY A 179 18.88 -20.12 45.67
CA GLY A 179 18.87 -21.49 46.16
C GLY A 179 19.56 -21.62 47.53
N PRO A 180 19.23 -22.65 48.32
CA PRO A 180 19.73 -22.80 49.68
C PRO A 180 21.25 -23.03 49.68
N SER A 181 21.95 -22.20 50.47
CA SER A 181 23.39 -22.34 50.71
C SER A 181 23.69 -23.68 51.37
N GLY A 182 24.42 -24.54 50.66
CA GLY A 182 24.90 -25.82 51.18
C GLY A 182 25.91 -25.60 52.30
N THR A 183 25.60 -26.14 53.48
CA THR A 183 26.52 -26.33 54.60
C THR A 183 27.65 -27.27 54.19
N VAL A 184 28.90 -26.80 54.35
CA VAL A 184 30.11 -27.61 54.24
C VAL A 184 30.18 -28.52 55.48
N SER A 185 30.11 -29.83 55.27
CA SER A 185 30.40 -30.83 56.30
C SER A 185 31.86 -31.23 56.19
N THR A 186 32.68 -30.81 57.15
CA THR A 186 34.02 -31.34 57.39
C THR A 186 33.91 -32.66 58.17
N ALA A 187 34.54 -33.71 57.64
CA ALA A 187 34.99 -34.88 58.40
C ALA A 187 36.37 -35.28 57.87
#